data_AF-A0A2H6BPI6-F1
#
_entry.id   AF-A0A2H6BPI6-F1
#
_cell.length_a   1.000
_cell.length_b   1.000
_cell.length_c   1.000
_cell.angle_alpha   90.00
_cell.angle_beta   90.00
_cell.angle_gamma   90.00
#
_symmetry.space_group_name_H-M   'P 1'
#
loop_
_entity.id
_entity.type
_entity.pdbx_description
1 polymer ?
#
loop_
_entity_poly.entity_id
_entity_poly.type
_entity_poly.pdbx_seq_one_letter_code
_entity_poly.pdbx_strand_id
1 'polypeptide(L)'
;MNQSPRILALDFDGVLCDGMIEYFQISKRTYETLWPEIIPEDFFPRFSQLRPVIETGWEMPLLLRSLVLDIPDEEALNNWPLIRQNLLERDKIAKKVLSNALDGLRDQWIESDLESWLALHQFYQPAIDRLASLLDSDFLVYIITTKESRFVKQLLQKVAINFPAARLIGKEIKQPKYLTIQQILANLPESPANLWFVEDRLDALELVEQQADLKDVGLYLADWGYNTSSVRDSIREAPRIRLLSLAQFTGDFAGWNPR
;
A
#
# COMPACT_ATOMS: atom_id res chain seq x y z
N MET A 1 19.10 26.32 1.33
CA MET A 1 17.65 26.55 1.45
C MET A 1 17.03 25.21 1.76
N ASN A 2 16.29 25.07 2.87
CA ASN A 2 15.61 23.82 3.20
C ASN A 2 14.54 23.57 2.14
N GLN A 3 14.78 22.57 1.29
CA GLN A 3 13.90 22.26 0.18
C GLN A 3 12.62 21.64 0.73
N SER A 4 11.49 22.32 0.53
CA SER A 4 10.16 21.80 0.82
C SER A 4 9.49 21.38 -0.48
N PRO A 5 8.73 20.27 -0.50
CA PRO A 5 7.97 19.86 -1.67
C PRO A 5 6.83 20.84 -1.95
N ARG A 6 6.27 20.77 -3.15
CA ARG A 6 4.95 21.33 -3.48
C ARG A 6 3.90 20.26 -3.72
N ILE A 7 4.36 19.03 -4.01
CA ILE A 7 3.54 17.88 -4.32
C ILE A 7 3.92 16.75 -3.38
N LEU A 8 2.91 16.13 -2.76
CA LEU A 8 3.05 14.92 -1.98
C LEU A 8 2.22 13.83 -2.65
N ALA A 9 2.90 12.78 -3.10
CA ALA A 9 2.26 11.56 -3.56
C ALA A 9 2.35 10.53 -2.42
N LEU A 10 1.22 9.94 -2.06
CA LEU A 10 1.10 9.01 -0.93
C LEU A 10 0.57 7.68 -1.43
N ASP A 11 1.14 6.56 -0.97
CA ASP A 11 0.33 5.34 -0.93
C ASP A 11 -0.83 5.50 0.08
N PHE A 12 -1.82 4.62 -0.04
CA PHE A 12 -2.95 4.62 0.87
C PHE A 12 -2.76 3.62 2.02
N ASP A 13 -2.70 2.32 1.71
CA ASP A 13 -2.54 1.30 2.75
C ASP A 13 -1.07 1.29 3.23
N GLY A 14 -0.82 1.19 4.54
CA GLY A 14 0.54 1.28 5.08
C GLY A 14 1.08 2.70 5.27
N VAL A 15 0.48 3.72 4.64
CA VAL A 15 0.85 5.13 4.84
C VAL A 15 -0.26 5.93 5.53
N LEU A 16 -1.50 5.85 5.03
CA LEU A 16 -2.67 6.55 5.57
C LEU A 16 -3.58 5.63 6.38
N CYS A 17 -3.71 4.36 5.96
CA CYS A 17 -4.62 3.40 6.54
C CYS A 17 -3.93 2.06 6.81
N ASP A 18 -4.18 1.47 7.98
CA ASP A 18 -4.00 0.05 8.24
C ASP A 18 -5.29 -0.69 7.87
N GLY A 19 -5.19 -1.60 6.91
CA GLY A 19 -6.26 -2.46 6.43
C GLY A 19 -6.00 -3.95 6.71
N MET A 20 -5.01 -4.29 7.55
CA MET A 20 -4.55 -5.66 7.75
C MET A 20 -5.67 -6.62 8.16
N ILE A 21 -6.55 -6.17 9.06
CA ILE A 21 -7.68 -6.97 9.53
C ILE A 21 -8.64 -7.25 8.37
N GLU A 22 -8.98 -6.23 7.58
CA GLU A 22 -9.82 -6.43 6.38
C GLU A 22 -9.19 -7.42 5.41
N TYR A 23 -7.89 -7.24 5.13
CA TYR A 23 -7.14 -8.10 4.23
C TYR A 23 -7.16 -9.56 4.65
N PHE A 24 -6.96 -9.83 5.94
CA PHE A 24 -7.04 -11.19 6.46
C PHE A 24 -8.45 -11.76 6.32
N GLN A 25 -9.47 -11.01 6.77
CA GLN A 25 -10.86 -11.47 6.76
C GLN A 25 -11.38 -11.73 5.34
N ILE A 26 -11.10 -10.84 4.39
CA ILE A 26 -11.52 -11.04 3.00
C ILE A 26 -10.74 -12.18 2.34
N SER A 27 -9.46 -12.34 2.68
CA SER A 27 -8.64 -13.45 2.18
C SER A 27 -9.14 -14.78 2.70
N LYS A 28 -9.52 -14.86 3.97
CA LYS A 28 -10.12 -16.05 4.58
C LYS A 28 -11.41 -16.45 3.89
N ARG A 29 -12.34 -15.51 3.65
CA ARG A 29 -13.58 -15.81 2.92
C ARG A 29 -13.34 -16.24 1.48
N THR A 30 -12.37 -15.58 0.82
CA THR A 30 -11.94 -15.98 -0.52
C THR A 30 -11.36 -17.39 -0.50
N TYR A 31 -10.58 -17.70 0.53
CA TYR A 31 -9.97 -19.00 0.72
C TYR A 31 -11.02 -20.10 0.85
N GLU A 32 -11.98 -19.91 1.76
CA GLU A 32 -13.07 -20.87 2.04
C GLU A 32 -14.01 -21.08 0.83
N THR A 33 -13.99 -20.17 -0.15
CA THR A 33 -14.72 -20.34 -1.42
C THR A 33 -13.97 -21.21 -2.42
N LEU A 34 -12.63 -21.21 -2.37
CA LEU A 34 -11.77 -21.82 -3.39
C LEU A 34 -11.11 -23.12 -2.93
N TRP A 35 -10.95 -23.30 -1.62
CA TRP A 35 -10.33 -24.45 -0.99
C TRP A 35 -11.25 -25.01 0.11
N PRO A 36 -11.22 -26.33 0.36
CA PRO A 36 -12.12 -26.98 1.33
C PRO A 36 -11.76 -26.71 2.80
N GLU A 37 -10.54 -26.24 3.10
CA GLU A 37 -10.08 -26.04 4.46
C GLU A 37 -10.61 -24.73 5.07
N ILE A 38 -11.06 -24.79 6.32
CA ILE A 38 -11.46 -23.61 7.10
C ILE A 38 -10.21 -22.98 7.71
N ILE A 39 -10.06 -21.67 7.57
CA ILE A 39 -8.89 -20.94 8.09
C ILE A 39 -9.16 -20.50 9.54
N PRO A 40 -8.35 -20.94 10.53
CA PRO A 40 -8.43 -20.46 11.90
C PRO A 40 -8.05 -18.98 12.02
N GLU A 41 -8.61 -18.26 13.00
CA GLU A 41 -8.23 -16.86 13.29
C GLU A 41 -6.76 -16.74 13.74
N ASP A 42 -6.19 -17.80 14.32
CA ASP A 42 -4.80 -17.86 14.80
C ASP A 42 -3.75 -17.71 13.68
N PHE A 43 -4.16 -17.68 12.41
CA PHE A 43 -3.28 -17.39 11.28
C PHE A 43 -3.01 -15.89 11.10
N PHE A 44 -3.84 -15.02 11.70
CA PHE A 44 -3.71 -13.56 11.57
C PHE A 44 -2.32 -13.03 11.94
N PRO A 45 -1.68 -13.43 13.05
CA PRO A 45 -0.34 -12.96 13.39
C PRO A 45 0.72 -13.28 12.32
N ARG A 46 0.74 -14.51 11.81
CA ARG A 46 1.69 -14.93 10.74
C ARG A 46 1.37 -14.24 9.43
N PHE A 47 0.09 -14.15 9.06
CA PHE A 47 -0.36 -13.42 7.87
C PHE A 47 0.10 -11.96 7.91
N SER A 48 -0.08 -11.29 9.06
CA SER A 48 0.33 -9.89 9.24
C SER A 48 1.84 -9.70 9.12
N GLN A 49 2.65 -10.64 9.63
CA GLN A 49 4.12 -10.58 9.52
C GLN A 49 4.60 -10.76 8.08
N LEU A 50 3.87 -11.55 7.28
CA LEU A 50 4.22 -11.82 5.88
C LEU A 50 3.62 -10.82 4.89
N ARG A 51 2.67 -9.97 5.29
CA ARG A 51 2.10 -8.89 4.46
C ARG A 51 3.12 -8.12 3.59
N PRO A 52 4.34 -7.77 4.05
CA PRO A 52 5.33 -7.07 3.22
C PRO A 52 5.61 -7.73 1.86
N VAL A 53 5.49 -9.06 1.75
CA VAL A 53 5.75 -9.76 0.47
C VAL A 53 4.69 -9.49 -0.60
N ILE A 54 3.52 -8.98 -0.19
CA ILE A 54 2.34 -8.84 -1.03
C ILE A 54 2.35 -7.52 -1.79
N GLU A 55 2.40 -7.59 -3.11
CA GLU A 55 2.31 -6.44 -4.01
C GLU A 55 0.86 -6.04 -4.28
N THR A 56 0.01 -7.04 -4.56
CA THR A 56 -1.38 -6.82 -4.96
C THR A 56 -2.33 -7.71 -4.18
N GLY A 57 -3.52 -7.19 -3.85
CA GLY A 57 -4.43 -7.85 -2.92
C GLY A 57 -4.89 -9.26 -3.30
N TRP A 58 -4.89 -9.62 -4.59
CA TRP A 58 -5.27 -10.98 -5.03
C TRP A 58 -4.29 -12.07 -4.56
N GLU A 59 -3.09 -11.70 -4.12
CA GLU A 59 -2.07 -12.63 -3.63
C GLU A 59 -2.32 -13.06 -2.18
N MET A 60 -3.12 -12.31 -1.43
CA MET A 60 -3.33 -12.55 0.00
C MET A 60 -4.04 -13.88 0.31
N PRO A 61 -5.02 -14.38 -0.46
CA PRO A 61 -5.53 -15.75 -0.28
C PRO A 61 -4.45 -16.82 -0.52
N LEU A 62 -3.50 -16.58 -1.43
CA LEU A 62 -2.37 -17.51 -1.61
C LEU A 62 -1.41 -17.46 -0.42
N LEU A 63 -1.30 -16.32 0.27
CA LEU A 63 -0.53 -16.23 1.50
C LEU A 63 -1.16 -17.09 2.60
N LEU A 64 -2.48 -17.10 2.73
CA LEU A 64 -3.14 -18.07 3.60
C LEU A 64 -2.89 -19.51 3.14
N ARG A 65 -2.84 -19.76 1.82
CA ARG A 65 -2.52 -21.09 1.29
C ARG A 65 -1.11 -21.54 1.65
N SER A 66 -0.11 -20.66 1.60
CA SER A 66 1.23 -21.00 2.04
C SER A 66 1.29 -21.34 3.53
N LEU A 67 0.52 -20.62 4.36
CA LEU A 67 0.42 -20.91 5.80
C LEU A 67 -0.23 -22.28 6.08
N VAL A 68 -1.32 -22.63 5.39
CA VAL A 68 -1.99 -23.95 5.54
C VAL A 68 -1.09 -25.10 5.11
N LEU A 69 -0.18 -24.85 4.16
CA LEU A 69 0.76 -25.85 3.66
C LEU A 69 2.07 -25.89 4.45
N ASP A 70 2.13 -25.16 5.57
CA ASP A 70 3.31 -25.06 6.43
C ASP A 70 4.59 -24.64 5.68
N ILE A 71 4.45 -23.79 4.65
CA ILE A 71 5.60 -23.16 4.02
C ILE A 71 6.28 -22.26 5.06
N PRO A 72 7.61 -22.38 5.27
CA PRO A 72 8.32 -21.56 6.25
C PRO A 72 8.19 -20.06 5.99
N ASP A 73 7.97 -19.28 7.04
CA ASP A 73 7.78 -17.83 6.94
C ASP A 73 9.01 -17.14 6.33
N GLU A 74 10.21 -17.61 6.66
CA GLU A 74 11.47 -17.13 6.07
C GLU A 74 11.55 -17.43 4.55
N GLU A 75 11.05 -18.58 4.11
CA GLU A 75 11.01 -18.90 2.69
C GLU A 75 10.02 -18.00 1.95
N ALA A 76 8.85 -17.74 2.55
CA ALA A 76 7.85 -16.82 2.03
C ALA A 76 8.41 -15.39 1.93
N LEU A 77 9.11 -14.90 2.95
CA LEU A 77 9.72 -13.56 2.96
C LEU A 77 10.75 -13.37 1.85
N ASN A 78 11.52 -14.41 1.53
CA ASN A 78 12.63 -14.29 0.59
C ASN A 78 12.26 -14.69 -0.86
N ASN A 79 11.28 -15.57 -1.05
CA ASN A 79 11.00 -16.20 -2.34
C ASN A 79 9.51 -16.18 -2.74
N TRP A 80 8.76 -15.19 -2.25
CA TRP A 80 7.31 -15.07 -2.52
C TRP A 80 6.92 -15.20 -4.00
N PRO A 81 7.59 -14.56 -4.99
CA PRO A 81 7.21 -14.69 -6.39
C PRO A 81 7.21 -16.13 -6.90
N LEU A 82 8.19 -16.93 -6.48
CA LEU A 82 8.32 -18.34 -6.83
C LEU A 82 7.26 -19.19 -6.12
N ILE A 83 7.08 -18.99 -4.81
CA ILE A 83 6.04 -19.68 -4.02
C ILE A 83 4.66 -19.42 -4.62
N ARG A 84 4.34 -18.16 -4.90
CA ARG A 84 3.08 -17.75 -5.53
C ARG A 84 2.85 -18.45 -6.86
N GLN A 85 3.86 -18.52 -7.73
CA GLN A 85 3.75 -19.22 -9.00
C GLN A 85 3.50 -20.73 -8.79
N ASN A 86 4.29 -21.36 -7.92
CA ASN A 86 4.16 -22.79 -7.62
C ASN A 86 2.77 -23.12 -7.05
N LEU A 87 2.21 -22.27 -6.18
CA LEU A 87 0.87 -22.47 -5.61
C LEU A 87 -0.23 -22.36 -6.67
N LEU A 88 -0.16 -21.37 -7.57
CA LEU A 88 -1.10 -21.24 -8.70
C LEU A 88 -1.09 -22.49 -9.59
N GLU A 89 0.11 -23.01 -9.92
CA GLU A 89 0.28 -24.20 -10.76
C GLU A 89 -0.19 -25.47 -10.05
N ARG A 90 0.21 -25.65 -8.78
CA ARG A 90 -0.13 -26.82 -7.97
C ARG A 90 -1.63 -26.96 -7.78
N ASP A 91 -2.29 -25.87 -7.40
CA ASP A 91 -3.72 -25.87 -7.11
C ASP A 91 -4.56 -25.64 -8.39
N LYS A 92 -3.92 -25.41 -9.55
CA LYS A 92 -4.54 -25.19 -10.87
C LYS A 92 -5.54 -24.03 -10.87
N ILE A 93 -5.26 -22.99 -10.09
CA ILE A 93 -6.09 -21.80 -9.98
C ILE A 93 -5.45 -20.68 -10.79
N ALA A 94 -6.22 -20.06 -11.68
CA ALA A 94 -5.74 -18.89 -12.41
C ALA A 94 -5.80 -17.64 -11.52
N LYS A 95 -4.81 -16.74 -11.64
CA LYS A 95 -4.81 -15.42 -10.98
C LYS A 95 -6.14 -14.67 -11.09
N LYS A 96 -6.77 -14.73 -12.27
CA LYS A 96 -8.05 -14.05 -12.53
C LYS A 96 -9.20 -14.59 -11.66
N VAL A 97 -9.20 -15.89 -11.36
CA VAL A 97 -10.20 -16.51 -10.48
C VAL A 97 -10.06 -15.98 -9.07
N LEU A 98 -8.84 -15.92 -8.53
CA LEU A 98 -8.55 -15.36 -7.21
C LEU A 98 -8.94 -13.89 -7.11
N SER A 99 -8.51 -13.06 -8.07
CA SER A 99 -8.84 -11.64 -8.09
C SER A 99 -10.36 -11.42 -8.13
N ASN A 100 -11.07 -12.14 -9.01
CA ASN A 100 -12.52 -11.98 -9.14
C ASN A 100 -13.27 -12.45 -7.88
N ALA A 101 -12.84 -13.56 -7.26
CA ALA A 101 -13.45 -14.06 -6.04
C ALA A 101 -13.26 -13.06 -4.88
N LEU A 102 -12.03 -12.55 -4.71
CA LEU A 102 -11.70 -11.58 -3.67
C LEU A 102 -12.44 -10.25 -3.86
N ASP A 103 -12.39 -9.69 -5.07
CA ASP A 103 -13.05 -8.41 -5.37
C ASP A 103 -14.58 -8.57 -5.25
N GLY A 104 -15.15 -9.69 -5.73
CA GLY A 104 -16.60 -9.96 -5.64
C GLY A 104 -17.12 -10.18 -4.22
N LEU A 105 -16.39 -10.91 -3.37
CA LEU A 105 -16.75 -11.07 -1.96
C LEU A 105 -16.65 -9.74 -1.19
N ARG A 106 -15.68 -8.90 -1.56
CA ARG A 106 -15.54 -7.56 -0.95
C ARG A 106 -16.73 -6.69 -1.32
N ASP A 107 -17.16 -6.73 -2.58
CA ASP A 107 -18.33 -6.00 -3.05
C ASP A 107 -19.60 -6.44 -2.33
N GLN A 108 -19.83 -7.75 -2.22
CA GLN A 108 -20.97 -8.29 -1.48
C GLN A 108 -20.95 -7.87 0.00
N TRP A 109 -19.77 -7.84 0.63
CA TRP A 109 -19.65 -7.38 2.02
C TRP A 109 -20.02 -5.90 2.14
N ILE A 110 -19.48 -5.05 1.27
CA ILE A 110 -19.76 -3.61 1.30
C ILE A 110 -21.24 -3.32 1.02
N GLU A 111 -21.85 -4.04 0.07
CA GLU A 111 -23.28 -3.90 -0.24
C GLU A 111 -24.19 -4.36 0.90
N SER A 112 -23.80 -5.40 1.63
CA SER A 112 -24.62 -5.96 2.71
C SER A 112 -24.43 -5.25 4.05
N ASP A 113 -23.20 -4.85 4.39
CA ASP A 113 -22.86 -4.24 5.66
C ASP A 113 -21.56 -3.40 5.55
N LEU A 114 -21.71 -2.21 4.95
CA LEU A 114 -20.63 -1.23 4.81
C LEU A 114 -19.95 -0.90 6.15
N GLU A 115 -20.72 -0.71 7.22
CA GLU A 115 -20.17 -0.30 8.52
C GLU A 115 -19.26 -1.37 9.11
N SER A 116 -19.65 -2.65 9.03
CA SER A 116 -18.79 -3.75 9.48
C SER A 116 -17.50 -3.86 8.67
N TRP A 117 -17.53 -3.60 7.36
CA TRP A 117 -16.34 -3.59 6.51
C TRP A 117 -15.43 -2.41 6.84
N LEU A 118 -16.02 -1.22 7.01
CA LEU A 118 -15.31 -0.01 7.43
C LEU A 118 -14.65 -0.17 8.80
N ALA A 119 -15.26 -0.92 9.73
CA ALA A 119 -14.74 -1.17 11.07
C ALA A 119 -13.42 -1.96 11.11
N LEU A 120 -13.05 -2.64 10.02
CA LEU A 120 -11.82 -3.44 9.90
C LEU A 120 -10.60 -2.62 9.47
N HIS A 121 -10.78 -1.31 9.33
CA HIS A 121 -9.74 -0.38 8.92
C HIS A 121 -9.44 0.58 10.06
N GLN A 122 -8.15 0.74 10.34
CA GLN A 122 -7.64 1.68 11.33
C GLN A 122 -6.79 2.73 10.62
N PHE A 123 -7.17 4.00 10.73
CA PHE A 123 -6.36 5.07 10.18
C PHE A 123 -5.15 5.38 11.07
N TYR A 124 -4.03 5.73 10.44
CA TYR A 124 -2.93 6.39 11.16
C TYR A 124 -3.37 7.83 11.44
N GLN A 125 -4.07 8.05 12.56
CA GLN A 125 -4.73 9.32 12.85
C GLN A 125 -3.83 10.55 12.65
N PRO A 126 -2.56 10.57 13.12
CA PRO A 126 -1.67 11.71 12.89
C PRO A 126 -1.43 12.00 11.38
N ALA A 127 -1.39 10.95 10.55
CA ALA A 127 -1.23 11.11 9.10
C ALA A 127 -2.50 11.67 8.44
N ILE A 128 -3.69 11.26 8.91
CA ILE A 128 -4.97 11.81 8.45
C ILE A 128 -5.14 13.27 8.85
N ASP A 129 -4.75 13.63 10.07
CA ASP A 129 -4.79 15.02 10.53
C ASP A 129 -3.90 15.92 9.65
N ARG A 130 -2.69 15.45 9.30
CA ARG A 130 -1.83 16.17 8.35
C ARG A 130 -2.43 16.21 6.95
N LEU A 131 -3.00 15.11 6.46
CA LEU A 131 -3.66 15.08 5.16
C LEU A 131 -4.76 16.15 5.07
N ALA A 132 -5.61 16.24 6.10
CA ALA A 132 -6.64 17.28 6.19
C ALA A 132 -6.04 18.68 6.10
N SER A 133 -5.03 18.97 6.92
CA SER A 133 -4.36 20.28 6.94
C SER A 133 -3.71 20.63 5.59
N LEU A 134 -3.16 19.67 4.87
CA LEU A 134 -2.56 19.91 3.55
C LEU A 134 -3.65 20.20 2.50
N LEU A 135 -4.78 19.51 2.56
CA LEU A 135 -5.92 19.72 1.67
C LEU A 135 -6.61 21.08 1.87
N ASP A 136 -6.54 21.63 3.08
CA ASP A 136 -7.03 22.99 3.41
C ASP A 136 -6.07 24.11 2.96
N SER A 137 -4.98 23.77 2.28
CA SER A 137 -3.98 24.71 1.74
C SER A 137 -3.83 24.57 0.22
N ASP A 138 -2.99 25.40 -0.40
CA ASP A 138 -2.66 25.29 -1.83
C ASP A 138 -1.74 24.10 -2.17
N PHE A 139 -1.47 23.23 -1.19
CA PHE A 139 -0.58 22.08 -1.36
C PHE A 139 -1.21 20.97 -2.22
N LEU A 140 -0.43 20.39 -3.13
CA LEU A 140 -0.91 19.33 -4.02
C LEU A 140 -0.68 17.95 -3.41
N VAL A 141 -1.74 17.32 -2.93
CA VAL A 141 -1.69 15.93 -2.46
C VAL A 141 -2.33 15.00 -3.48
N TYR A 142 -1.62 13.91 -3.79
CA TYR A 142 -2.07 12.78 -4.60
C TYR A 142 -2.03 11.50 -3.77
N ILE A 143 -3.01 10.62 -4.00
CA ILE A 143 -2.98 9.24 -3.51
C ILE A 143 -2.75 8.33 -4.71
N ILE A 144 -1.71 7.50 -4.68
CA ILE A 144 -1.36 6.54 -5.71
C ILE A 144 -1.33 5.16 -5.07
N THR A 145 -2.32 4.32 -5.34
CA THR A 145 -2.51 3.05 -4.61
C THR A 145 -2.84 1.87 -5.52
N THR A 146 -2.53 0.65 -5.05
CA THR A 146 -2.97 -0.61 -5.66
C THR A 146 -4.33 -1.08 -5.16
N LYS A 147 -4.98 -0.31 -4.27
CA LYS A 147 -6.39 -0.46 -3.89
C LYS A 147 -7.30 0.23 -4.91
N GLU A 148 -8.52 -0.25 -5.08
CA GLU A 148 -9.49 0.40 -5.97
C GLU A 148 -9.91 1.74 -5.36
N SER A 149 -9.90 2.80 -6.19
CA SER A 149 -10.20 4.16 -5.72
C SER A 149 -11.57 4.28 -5.06
N ARG A 150 -12.56 3.48 -5.50
CA ARG A 150 -13.89 3.43 -4.89
C ARG A 150 -13.89 2.98 -3.43
N PHE A 151 -12.98 2.10 -3.02
CA PHE A 151 -12.84 1.67 -1.62
C PHE A 151 -12.15 2.75 -0.80
N VAL A 152 -11.07 3.34 -1.33
CA VAL A 152 -10.37 4.46 -0.70
C VAL A 152 -11.30 5.64 -0.46
N LYS A 153 -12.16 5.97 -1.43
CA LYS A 153 -13.13 7.05 -1.30
C LYS A 153 -14.09 6.83 -0.12
N GLN A 154 -14.63 5.63 0.03
CA GLN A 154 -15.53 5.29 1.15
C GLN A 154 -14.80 5.37 2.50
N LEU A 155 -13.56 4.89 2.54
CA LEU A 155 -12.71 4.97 3.74
C LEU A 155 -12.43 6.43 4.13
N LEU A 156 -12.03 7.28 3.18
CA LEU A 156 -11.77 8.70 3.45
C LEU A 156 -13.04 9.46 3.87
N GLN A 157 -14.20 9.10 3.33
CA GLN A 157 -15.49 9.66 3.78
C GLN A 157 -15.80 9.32 5.24
N LYS A 158 -15.42 8.13 5.73
CA LYS A 158 -15.57 7.72 7.14
C LYS A 158 -14.89 8.68 8.12
N VAL A 159 -13.75 9.26 7.70
CA VAL A 159 -12.98 10.25 8.49
C VAL A 159 -13.20 11.69 8.02
N ALA A 160 -14.33 11.95 7.35
CA ALA A 160 -14.73 13.26 6.86
C ALA A 160 -13.74 13.95 5.90
N ILE A 161 -12.88 13.18 5.22
CA ILE A 161 -11.96 13.70 4.20
C ILE A 161 -12.63 13.64 2.82
N ASN A 162 -12.97 14.81 2.28
CA ASN A 162 -13.45 14.93 0.90
C ASN A 162 -12.27 15.06 -0.08
N PHE A 163 -11.69 13.92 -0.47
CA PHE A 163 -10.50 13.91 -1.31
C PHE A 163 -10.83 14.15 -2.80
N PRO A 164 -10.10 15.03 -3.52
CA PRO A 164 -10.34 15.30 -4.94
C PRO A 164 -10.17 14.04 -5.81
N ALA A 165 -11.23 13.61 -6.49
CA ALA A 165 -11.21 12.39 -7.31
C ALA A 165 -10.12 12.39 -8.39
N ALA A 166 -9.83 13.56 -8.98
CA ALA A 166 -8.78 13.71 -10.00
C ALA A 166 -7.35 13.47 -9.47
N ARG A 167 -7.16 13.40 -8.15
CA ARG A 167 -5.86 13.17 -7.50
C ARG A 167 -5.79 11.82 -6.78
N LEU A 168 -6.85 11.01 -6.87
CA LEU A 168 -6.91 9.65 -6.33
C LEU A 168 -6.74 8.66 -7.49
N ILE A 169 -5.55 8.09 -7.59
CA ILE A 169 -5.18 7.13 -8.63
C ILE A 169 -5.16 5.72 -8.03
N GLY A 170 -6.16 4.92 -8.37
CA GLY A 170 -6.31 3.55 -7.87
C GLY A 170 -5.87 2.45 -8.84
N LYS A 171 -6.07 1.21 -8.41
CA LYS A 171 -5.81 -0.06 -9.12
C LYS A 171 -6.32 -0.08 -10.56
N GLU A 172 -7.44 0.58 -10.84
CA GLU A 172 -8.13 0.59 -12.12
C GLU A 172 -7.28 1.14 -13.29
N ILE A 173 -6.25 1.94 -13.00
CA ILE A 173 -5.32 2.47 -14.00
C ILE A 173 -4.36 1.39 -14.53
N LYS A 174 -4.13 0.31 -13.77
CA LYS A 174 -3.34 -0.87 -14.20
C LYS A 174 -1.93 -0.52 -14.71
N GLN A 175 -1.25 0.40 -14.02
CA GLN A 175 0.12 0.80 -14.36
C GLN A 175 0.98 0.92 -13.09
N PRO A 176 2.30 0.76 -13.19
CA PRO A 176 3.21 0.97 -12.07
C PRO A 176 3.25 2.44 -11.61
N LYS A 177 3.53 2.65 -10.32
CA LYS A 177 3.46 3.99 -9.71
C LYS A 177 4.41 5.01 -10.34
N TYR A 178 5.57 4.58 -10.85
CA TYR A 178 6.50 5.49 -11.53
C TYR A 178 5.89 6.15 -12.77
N LEU A 179 5.10 5.41 -13.57
CA LEU A 179 4.39 5.99 -14.72
C LEU A 179 3.34 7.01 -14.27
N THR A 180 2.66 6.76 -13.16
CA THR A 180 1.70 7.72 -12.59
C THR A 180 2.40 9.00 -12.14
N ILE A 181 3.56 8.89 -11.48
CA ILE A 181 4.36 10.05 -11.06
C ILE A 181 4.82 10.86 -12.27
N GLN A 182 5.28 10.20 -13.34
CA GLN A 182 5.63 10.87 -14.61
C GLN A 182 4.43 11.62 -15.20
N GLN A 183 3.24 11.01 -15.22
CA GLN A 183 2.02 11.66 -15.72
C GLN A 183 1.60 12.86 -14.86
N ILE A 184 1.76 12.78 -13.53
CA ILE A 184 1.50 13.93 -12.63
C ILE A 184 2.44 15.08 -12.98
N LEU A 185 3.75 14.81 -13.10
CA LEU A 185 4.76 15.81 -13.42
C LEU A 185 4.61 16.39 -14.83
N ALA A 186 4.15 15.60 -15.80
CA ALA A 186 3.87 16.10 -17.16
C ALA A 186 2.67 17.06 -17.22
N ASN A 187 1.72 16.92 -16.28
CA ASN A 187 0.51 17.73 -16.23
C ASN A 187 0.64 18.98 -15.35
N LEU A 188 1.76 19.15 -14.64
CA LEU A 188 2.02 20.27 -13.74
C LEU A 188 3.30 20.99 -14.16
N PRO A 189 3.36 22.33 -14.11
CA PRO A 189 4.58 23.09 -14.39
C PRO A 189 5.55 23.03 -13.21
N GLU A 190 5.81 21.84 -12.66
CA GLU A 190 6.60 21.62 -11.46
C GLU A 190 7.84 20.76 -11.76
N SER A 191 8.92 21.04 -11.05
CA SER A 191 10.14 20.22 -11.15
C SER A 191 9.94 18.88 -10.43
N PRO A 192 10.52 17.76 -10.90
CA PRO A 192 10.55 16.50 -10.15
C PRO A 192 11.04 16.67 -8.71
N ALA A 193 11.94 17.62 -8.46
CA ALA A 193 12.48 17.95 -7.14
C ALA A 193 11.44 18.49 -6.13
N ASN A 194 10.26 18.88 -6.62
CA ASN A 194 9.15 19.38 -5.81
C ASN A 194 8.11 18.29 -5.49
N LEU A 195 8.28 17.06 -6.00
CA LEU A 195 7.41 15.93 -5.70
C LEU A 195 8.11 14.97 -4.74
N TRP A 196 7.48 14.75 -3.59
CA TRP A 196 7.90 13.73 -2.62
C TRP A 196 6.90 12.58 -2.63
N PHE A 197 7.41 11.36 -2.73
CA PHE A 197 6.63 10.14 -2.76
C PHE A 197 6.87 9.34 -1.47
N VAL A 198 5.78 9.06 -0.74
CA VAL A 198 5.79 8.28 0.51
C VAL A 198 5.05 6.97 0.28
N GLU A 199 5.72 5.87 0.61
CA GLU A 199 5.31 4.51 0.29
C GLU A 199 5.80 3.56 1.39
N ASP A 200 5.11 2.45 1.63
CA ASP A 200 5.52 1.47 2.63
C ASP A 200 6.26 0.26 2.03
N ARG A 201 6.14 0.06 0.71
CA ARG A 201 6.84 -0.97 -0.06
C ARG A 201 8.14 -0.47 -0.69
N LEU A 202 9.27 -1.06 -0.28
CA LEU A 202 10.59 -0.74 -0.85
C LEU A 202 10.66 -0.98 -2.36
N ASP A 203 10.17 -2.12 -2.86
CA ASP A 203 10.18 -2.43 -4.30
C ASP A 203 9.52 -1.34 -5.16
N ALA A 204 8.45 -0.73 -4.65
CA ALA A 204 7.75 0.34 -5.36
C ALA A 204 8.59 1.62 -5.43
N LEU A 205 9.32 1.94 -4.35
CA LEU A 205 10.28 3.05 -4.33
C LEU A 205 11.48 2.78 -5.23
N GLU A 206 12.02 1.56 -5.25
CA GLU A 206 13.15 1.18 -6.11
C GLU A 206 12.79 1.24 -7.60
N LEU A 207 11.56 0.85 -7.98
CA LEU A 207 11.09 1.02 -9.35
C LEU A 207 11.05 2.49 -9.78
N VAL A 208 10.71 3.41 -8.86
CA VAL A 208 10.79 4.87 -9.09
C VAL A 208 12.26 5.33 -9.09
N GLU A 209 13.10 4.73 -8.24
CA GLU A 209 14.53 5.04 -8.16
C GLU A 209 15.25 4.83 -9.50
N GLN A 210 14.91 3.75 -10.18
CA GLN A 210 15.48 3.31 -11.47
C GLN A 210 15.14 4.25 -12.64
N GLN A 211 14.14 5.13 -12.51
CA GLN A 211 13.74 6.03 -13.60
C GLN A 211 14.62 7.28 -13.63
N ALA A 212 15.35 7.46 -14.74
CA ALA A 212 16.31 8.56 -14.90
C ALA A 212 15.65 9.95 -14.87
N ASP A 213 14.44 10.07 -15.39
CA ASP A 213 13.64 11.31 -15.42
C ASP A 213 12.99 11.64 -14.07
N LEU A 214 12.90 10.66 -13.17
CA LEU A 214 12.41 10.85 -11.82
C LEU A 214 13.52 11.04 -10.79
N LYS A 215 14.81 11.11 -11.17
CA LYS A 215 15.98 11.14 -10.26
C LYS A 215 15.91 12.14 -9.10
N ASP A 216 15.22 13.27 -9.29
CA ASP A 216 15.12 14.33 -8.29
C ASP A 216 13.87 14.21 -7.40
N VAL A 217 12.94 13.28 -7.70
CA VAL A 217 11.81 12.96 -6.82
C VAL A 217 12.33 12.47 -5.47
N GLY A 218 11.80 13.04 -4.38
CA GLY A 218 12.11 12.59 -3.02
C GLY A 218 11.40 11.27 -2.74
N LEU A 219 12.14 10.26 -2.28
CA LEU A 219 11.63 8.91 -2.03
C LEU A 219 11.70 8.59 -0.55
N TYR A 220 10.56 8.29 0.06
CA TYR A 220 10.44 8.07 1.49
C TYR A 220 9.74 6.75 1.79
N LEU A 221 10.44 5.86 2.50
CA LEU A 221 9.88 4.63 3.05
C LEU A 221 9.23 4.94 4.40
N ALA A 222 7.93 4.73 4.53
CA ALA A 222 7.19 4.91 5.77
C ALA A 222 7.55 3.80 6.78
N ASP A 223 8.23 4.13 7.87
CA ASP A 223 8.70 3.13 8.85
C ASP A 223 7.59 2.46 9.67
N TRP A 224 6.39 3.06 9.64
CA TRP A 224 5.20 2.63 10.36
C TRP A 224 4.28 1.73 9.52
N GLY A 225 4.56 1.57 8.22
CA GLY A 225 3.79 0.73 7.30
C GLY A 225 4.18 -0.74 7.38
N TYR A 226 3.82 -1.54 6.36
CA TYR A 226 3.95 -3.00 6.42
C TYR A 226 5.36 -3.54 6.17
N ASN A 227 6.42 -2.73 6.20
CA ASN A 227 7.80 -3.20 5.99
C ASN A 227 8.44 -3.81 7.26
N THR A 228 9.45 -4.65 7.04
CA THR A 228 10.20 -5.31 8.12
C THR A 228 11.39 -4.47 8.59
N SER A 229 11.94 -4.80 9.77
CA SER A 229 13.19 -4.20 10.24
C SER A 229 14.34 -4.43 9.25
N SER A 230 14.42 -5.62 8.64
CA SER A 230 15.44 -5.94 7.64
C SER A 230 15.37 -5.02 6.42
N VAL A 231 14.15 -4.67 5.96
CA VAL A 231 13.94 -3.72 4.86
C VAL A 231 14.36 -2.31 5.26
N ARG A 232 14.06 -1.89 6.49
CA ARG A 232 14.52 -0.57 6.98
C ARG A 232 16.03 -0.51 7.14
N ASP A 233 16.64 -1.59 7.57
CA ASP A 233 18.09 -1.69 7.73
C ASP A 233 18.83 -1.71 6.39
N SER A 234 18.25 -2.32 5.35
CA SER A 234 18.86 -2.36 4.01
C SER A 234 18.95 -0.99 3.34
N ILE A 235 18.08 -0.03 3.71
CA ILE A 235 18.08 1.32 3.14
C ILE A 235 18.83 2.37 3.95
N ARG A 236 19.46 2.00 5.09
CA ARG A 236 20.20 2.97 5.93
C ARG A 236 21.29 3.71 5.16
N GLU A 237 21.98 2.99 4.29
CA GLU A 237 23.06 3.53 3.44
C GLU A 237 22.58 3.81 2.00
N ALA A 238 21.27 3.70 1.73
CA ALA A 238 20.74 3.98 0.41
C ALA A 238 20.92 5.47 0.07
N PRO A 239 21.43 5.81 -1.13
CA PRO A 239 21.75 7.19 -1.46
C PRO A 239 20.51 8.08 -1.63
N ARG A 240 19.37 7.49 -2.04
CA ARG A 240 18.18 8.21 -2.51
C ARG A 240 16.92 7.96 -1.68
N ILE A 241 16.66 6.71 -1.30
CA ILE A 241 15.49 6.33 -0.50
C ILE A 241 15.77 6.63 0.97
N ARG A 242 14.87 7.38 1.61
CA ARG A 242 15.03 7.80 3.01
C ARG A 242 13.98 7.10 3.87
N LEU A 243 14.38 6.66 5.05
CA LEU A 243 13.42 6.23 6.05
C LEU A 243 12.70 7.45 6.63
N LEU A 244 11.37 7.39 6.70
CA LEU A 244 10.53 8.44 7.26
C LEU A 244 9.74 7.85 8.42
N SER A 245 9.83 8.50 9.58
CA SER A 245 8.99 8.17 10.73
C SER A 245 7.65 8.89 10.71
N LEU A 246 6.63 8.33 11.37
CA LEU A 246 5.32 9.00 11.45
C LEU A 246 5.40 10.38 12.13
N ALA A 247 6.32 10.54 13.08
CA ALA A 247 6.59 11.81 13.73
C ALA A 247 7.18 12.84 12.74
N GLN A 248 8.13 12.44 11.90
CA GLN A 248 8.63 13.31 10.82
C GLN A 248 7.53 13.60 9.81
N PHE A 249 6.79 12.57 9.38
CA PHE A 249 5.64 12.70 8.48
C PHE A 249 4.57 13.63 9.02
N THR A 250 4.53 13.97 10.31
CA THR A 250 3.57 14.94 10.86
C THR A 250 4.19 16.31 11.16
N GLY A 251 5.52 16.43 11.18
CA GLY A 251 6.25 17.67 11.43
C GLY A 251 6.57 18.51 10.18
N ASP A 252 7.44 19.51 10.31
CA ASP A 252 7.89 20.33 9.18
C ASP A 252 8.63 19.47 8.12
N PHE A 253 8.42 19.76 6.84
CA PHE A 253 9.16 19.13 5.73
C PHE A 253 10.68 19.32 5.86
N ALA A 254 11.14 20.40 6.50
CA ALA A 254 12.56 20.60 6.83
C ALA A 254 13.11 19.45 7.71
N GLY A 255 12.28 18.83 8.55
CA GLY A 255 12.63 17.72 9.43
C GLY A 255 12.65 16.35 8.76
N TRP A 256 12.25 16.24 7.49
CA TRP A 256 12.26 14.98 6.74
C TRP A 256 13.66 14.61 6.25
N ASN A 257 14.60 15.57 6.28
CA ASN A 257 15.97 15.41 5.79
C ASN A 257 17.00 15.71 6.88
N PRO A 258 17.07 14.92 7.97
CA PRO A 258 18.21 15.00 8.86
C PRO A 258 19.40 14.37 8.14
N ARG A 259 20.15 15.17 7.38
CA ARG A 259 21.57 14.91 7.11
C ARG A 259 22.39 15.87 7.95
#